data_AF-A0A524GVK1-F1
#
_entry.id   AF-A0A524GVK1-F1
#
_cell.length_a   1.000
_cell.length_b   1.000
_cell.length_c   1.000
_cell.angle_alpha   90.00
_cell.angle_beta   90.00
_cell.angle_gamma   90.00
#
_symmetry.space_group_name_H-M   'P 1'
#
loop_
_entity.id
_entity.type
_entity.pdbx_description
1 polymer ?
#
loop_
_entity_poly.entity_id
_entity_poly.type
_entity_poly.pdbx_seq_one_letter_code
_entity_poly.pdbx_strand_id
1 'polypeptide(L)'
;MTENEKLDRIAISVHSHRLLRILLRENPMLETIMRESKNEIEAQLGVKNWIHSEYSSRKDAFRFQIDKVTKLENFEKLSWNDYAIIRILDYIDHAGIEYPDRNLRGEIAVSNPIRLIWLAVIKGTGGAKPDFFIDMIQLFRQLRGESNQVIPDRDTIEKWMDRYSSGLDPRIVELRKENKERIINLLIDKINSGEIRDQLYTFPDGLSFSEKQEIVNGWWDHYKFHLRFAIRSPDLLNEMLGHSLDPDTMKILYDAEKAGIPFFVNPYYLSLLHVRVPYFAIGADLAIRHYIVYSRQLVDEFGNIVAWEKEDEVVPGKPNAAGWILPSYNNIHRRYPEVAILIPDSMGRACGGLCSSCQRMFDFQRGNLNFDLEKLKPNE
;
A
#
# COMPACT_ATOMS: atom_id res chain seq x y z
N MET A 1 -10.07 31.60 4.20
CA MET A 1 -10.88 30.46 4.64
C MET A 1 -9.98 29.25 4.63
N THR A 2 -9.74 28.61 5.77
CA THR A 2 -8.86 27.43 5.87
C THR A 2 -9.51 26.21 5.19
N GLU A 3 -8.72 25.19 4.84
CA GLU A 3 -9.24 23.91 4.29
C GLU A 3 -10.35 23.33 5.20
N ASN A 4 -10.14 23.41 6.52
CA ASN A 4 -11.09 22.98 7.54
C ASN A 4 -12.42 23.74 7.47
N GLU A 5 -12.38 25.06 7.29
CA GLU A 5 -13.60 25.86 7.18
C GLU A 5 -14.40 25.54 5.90
N LYS A 6 -13.74 24.99 4.86
CA LYS A 6 -14.44 24.44 3.69
C LYS A 6 -15.12 23.11 4.04
N LEU A 7 -14.37 22.18 4.66
CA LEU A 7 -14.88 20.85 5.05
C LEU A 7 -16.05 20.93 6.04
N ASP A 8 -16.00 21.89 6.96
CA ASP A 8 -17.06 22.16 7.93
C ASP A 8 -18.44 22.41 7.31
N ARG A 9 -18.47 22.91 6.07
CA ARG A 9 -19.71 23.23 5.35
C ARG A 9 -20.22 22.06 4.52
N ILE A 10 -19.41 21.02 4.34
CA ILE A 10 -19.78 19.85 3.56
C ILE A 10 -20.73 18.99 4.38
N ALA A 11 -21.93 18.78 3.85
CA ALA A 11 -22.92 17.87 4.44
C ALA A 11 -22.37 16.44 4.46
N ILE A 12 -22.65 15.71 5.54
CA ILE A 12 -22.31 14.28 5.59
C ILE A 12 -23.32 13.47 4.75
N SER A 13 -22.88 12.32 4.26
CA SER A 13 -23.74 11.47 3.43
C SER A 13 -24.92 10.88 4.23
N VAL A 14 -25.97 10.41 3.53
CA VAL A 14 -27.08 9.67 4.16
C VAL A 14 -26.57 8.43 4.92
N HIS A 15 -25.56 7.74 4.38
CA HIS A 15 -24.95 6.59 5.04
C HIS A 15 -24.22 7.02 6.33
N SER A 16 -23.44 8.11 6.28
CA SER A 16 -22.80 8.72 7.44
C SER A 16 -23.81 9.10 8.52
N HIS A 17 -24.96 9.68 8.17
CA HIS A 17 -26.03 9.99 9.13
C HIS A 17 -26.58 8.75 9.83
N ARG A 18 -26.76 7.64 9.12
CA ARG A 18 -27.19 6.37 9.73
C ARG A 18 -26.16 5.85 10.72
N LEU A 19 -24.88 5.89 10.37
CA LEU A 19 -23.79 5.48 11.24
C LEU A 19 -23.66 6.40 12.47
N LEU A 20 -23.78 7.72 12.29
CA LEU A 20 -23.82 8.67 13.40
C LEU A 20 -24.94 8.33 14.39
N ARG A 21 -26.16 8.01 13.91
CA ARG A 21 -27.26 7.60 14.79
C ARG A 21 -26.93 6.33 15.58
N ILE A 22 -26.22 5.37 14.99
CA ILE A 22 -25.75 4.17 15.69
C ILE A 22 -24.75 4.57 16.78
N LEU A 23 -23.75 5.40 16.44
CA LEU A 23 -22.75 5.89 17.38
C LEU A 23 -23.41 6.58 18.59
N LEU A 24 -24.35 7.48 18.38
CA LEU A 24 -25.02 8.23 19.45
C LEU A 24 -25.94 7.34 20.28
N ARG A 25 -26.75 6.47 19.64
CA ARG A 25 -27.64 5.54 20.35
C ARG A 25 -26.88 4.59 21.27
N GLU A 26 -25.70 4.14 20.84
CA GLU A 26 -24.82 3.30 21.65
C GLU A 26 -24.04 4.07 22.73
N ASN A 27 -24.00 5.42 22.65
CA ASN A 27 -23.28 6.27 23.60
C ASN A 27 -24.14 7.48 24.01
N PRO A 28 -25.15 7.31 24.87
CA PRO A 28 -26.05 8.40 25.27
C PRO A 28 -25.33 9.60 25.88
N MET A 29 -24.27 9.37 26.67
CA MET A 29 -23.46 10.45 27.23
C MET A 29 -22.73 11.26 26.15
N LEU A 30 -22.22 10.60 25.11
CA LEU A 30 -21.63 11.29 23.97
C LEU A 30 -22.69 12.15 23.27
N GLU A 31 -23.90 11.64 23.07
CA GLU A 31 -24.99 12.42 22.49
C GLU A 31 -25.33 13.66 23.31
N THR A 32 -25.47 13.53 24.62
CA THR A 32 -25.71 14.66 25.53
C THR A 32 -24.60 15.71 25.39
N ILE A 33 -23.33 15.30 25.49
CA ILE A 33 -22.19 16.22 25.36
C ILE A 33 -22.23 16.95 24.01
N MET A 34 -22.43 16.23 22.91
CA MET A 34 -22.45 16.84 21.57
C MET A 34 -23.59 17.84 21.40
N ARG A 35 -24.78 17.58 21.99
CA ARG A 35 -25.96 18.46 21.88
C ARG A 35 -25.89 19.70 22.77
N GLU A 36 -25.31 19.56 23.96
CA GLU A 36 -25.24 20.65 24.94
C GLU A 36 -24.04 21.58 24.71
N SER A 37 -23.01 21.10 24.02
CA SER A 37 -21.81 21.88 23.71
C SER A 37 -22.08 22.98 22.68
N LYS A 38 -21.75 24.22 23.05
CA LYS A 38 -21.92 25.41 22.19
C LYS A 38 -20.84 25.55 21.13
N ASN A 39 -19.68 24.95 21.35
CA ASN A 39 -18.51 25.01 20.47
C ASN A 39 -17.68 23.73 20.56
N GLU A 40 -16.67 23.61 19.69
CA GLU A 40 -15.80 22.43 19.63
C GLU A 40 -14.99 22.19 20.92
N ILE A 41 -14.61 23.26 21.63
CA ILE A 41 -13.82 23.19 22.86
C ILE A 41 -14.68 22.59 23.98
N GLU A 42 -15.92 23.05 24.13
CA GLU A 42 -16.87 22.48 25.09
C GLU A 42 -17.13 21.00 24.80
N ALA A 43 -17.25 20.61 23.52
CA ALA A 43 -17.44 19.22 23.13
C ALA A 43 -16.24 18.35 23.52
N GLN A 44 -15.02 18.80 23.23
CA GLN A 44 -13.78 18.13 23.60
C GLN A 44 -13.61 18.00 25.12
N LEU A 45 -13.81 19.09 25.86
CA LEU A 45 -13.73 19.09 27.33
C LEU A 45 -14.81 18.19 27.95
N GLY A 46 -16.02 18.21 27.40
CA GLY A 46 -17.12 17.35 27.85
C GLY A 46 -16.76 15.87 27.71
N VAL A 47 -16.22 15.45 26.55
CA VAL A 47 -15.76 14.07 26.35
C VAL A 47 -14.60 13.75 27.29
N LYS A 48 -13.58 14.62 27.40
CA LYS A 48 -12.44 14.42 28.29
C LYS A 48 -12.88 14.19 29.75
N ASN A 49 -13.76 15.05 30.25
CA ASN A 49 -14.27 14.96 31.62
C ASN A 49 -15.10 13.69 31.83
N TRP A 50 -15.92 13.32 30.85
CA TRP A 50 -16.68 12.07 30.89
C TRP A 50 -15.75 10.86 30.97
N ILE A 51 -14.72 10.80 30.12
CA ILE A 51 -13.74 9.70 30.14
C ILE A 51 -13.01 9.62 31.49
N HIS A 52 -12.54 10.76 32.03
CA HIS A 52 -11.88 10.79 33.33
C HIS A 52 -12.80 10.37 34.48
N SER A 53 -14.09 10.74 34.44
CA SER A 53 -15.06 10.39 35.48
C SER A 53 -15.43 8.91 35.43
N GLU A 54 -15.93 8.45 34.28
CA GLU A 54 -16.48 7.11 34.08
C GLU A 54 -15.40 6.04 34.23
N TYR A 55 -14.21 6.30 33.69
CA TYR A 55 -13.12 5.32 33.65
C TYR A 55 -12.05 5.57 34.70
N SER A 56 -12.29 6.41 35.71
CA SER A 56 -11.32 6.79 36.76
C SER A 56 -10.60 5.62 37.44
N SER A 57 -11.21 4.43 37.48
CA SER A 57 -10.61 3.19 38.01
C SER A 57 -9.47 2.63 37.13
N ARG A 58 -9.40 2.98 35.84
CA ARG A 58 -8.40 2.55 34.85
C ARG A 58 -7.09 3.34 34.97
N LYS A 59 -6.46 3.25 36.14
CA LYS A 59 -5.26 4.04 36.48
C LYS A 59 -4.08 3.81 35.52
N ASP A 60 -3.91 2.59 35.02
CA ASP A 60 -2.82 2.26 34.11
C ASP A 60 -2.98 2.97 32.74
N ALA A 61 -4.20 3.14 32.24
CA ALA A 61 -4.48 3.87 31.00
C ALA A 61 -4.08 5.35 31.12
N PHE A 62 -4.53 6.03 32.18
CA PHE A 62 -4.20 7.44 32.39
C PHE A 62 -2.73 7.66 32.72
N ARG A 63 -2.09 6.75 33.46
CA ARG A 63 -0.64 6.80 33.68
C ARG A 63 0.10 6.71 32.35
N PHE A 64 -0.25 5.74 31.51
CA PHE A 64 0.37 5.56 30.20
C PHE A 64 0.21 6.79 29.30
N GLN A 65 -0.96 7.42 29.32
CA GLN A 65 -1.27 8.58 28.49
C GLN A 65 -0.43 9.83 28.86
N ILE A 66 -0.10 10.02 30.14
CA ILE A 66 0.61 11.20 30.63
C ILE A 66 2.14 11.00 30.63
N ASP A 67 2.59 9.75 30.72
CA ASP A 67 4.02 9.43 30.81
C ASP A 67 4.77 9.81 29.52
N LYS A 68 5.72 10.75 29.64
CA LYS A 68 6.59 11.17 28.51
C LYS A 68 7.49 10.06 27.98
N VAL A 69 7.78 9.06 28.81
CA VAL A 69 8.60 7.88 28.46
C VAL A 69 7.89 6.65 28.99
N THR A 70 7.24 5.92 28.08
CA THR A 70 6.53 4.69 28.40
C THR A 70 7.49 3.50 28.38
N LYS A 71 7.46 2.69 29.45
CA LYS A 71 8.19 1.41 29.52
C LYS A 71 7.32 0.27 29.00
N LEU A 72 7.95 -0.79 28.49
CA LEU A 72 7.26 -2.01 28.05
C LEU A 72 6.36 -2.57 29.16
N GLU A 73 6.83 -2.58 30.42
CA GLU A 73 6.05 -3.08 31.55
C GLU A 73 4.77 -2.28 31.82
N ASN A 74 4.71 -1.01 31.42
CA ASN A 74 3.50 -0.19 31.51
C ASN A 74 2.52 -0.52 30.38
N PHE A 75 3.03 -0.79 29.18
CA PHE A 75 2.23 -1.18 28.02
C PHE A 75 1.56 -2.55 28.24
N GLU A 76 2.30 -3.53 28.78
CA GLU A 76 1.80 -4.89 29.02
C GLU A 76 0.66 -4.97 30.04
N LYS A 77 0.48 -3.93 30.87
CA LYS A 77 -0.62 -3.84 31.84
C LYS A 77 -1.93 -3.36 31.24
N LEU A 78 -1.91 -2.82 30.02
CA LEU A 78 -3.09 -2.25 29.38
C LEU A 78 -4.05 -3.36 28.94
N SER A 79 -5.30 -3.26 29.35
CA SER A 79 -6.40 -4.06 28.81
C SER A 79 -6.89 -3.48 27.48
N TRP A 80 -7.64 -4.28 26.71
CA TRP A 80 -8.14 -3.87 25.39
C TRP A 80 -8.94 -2.55 25.42
N ASN A 81 -9.72 -2.30 26.47
CA ASN A 81 -10.47 -1.05 26.64
C ASN A 81 -9.56 0.16 26.92
N ASP A 82 -8.41 -0.06 27.57
CA ASP A 82 -7.50 1.03 27.95
C ASP A 82 -6.91 1.71 26.71
N TYR A 83 -6.69 0.95 25.63
CA TYR A 83 -6.29 1.49 24.32
C TYR A 83 -7.30 2.51 23.78
N ALA A 84 -8.61 2.28 23.98
CA ALA A 84 -9.63 3.23 23.54
C ALA A 84 -9.64 4.50 24.38
N ILE A 85 -9.45 4.39 25.70
CA ILE A 85 -9.30 5.55 26.59
C ILE A 85 -8.13 6.41 26.12
N ILE A 86 -6.95 5.80 25.95
CA ILE A 86 -5.74 6.49 25.51
C ILE A 86 -5.98 7.15 24.15
N ARG A 87 -6.54 6.42 23.17
CA ARG A 87 -6.78 6.94 21.82
C ARG A 87 -7.74 8.12 21.79
N ILE A 88 -8.83 8.09 22.56
CA ILE A 88 -9.80 9.18 22.64
C ILE A 88 -9.15 10.42 23.27
N LEU A 89 -8.37 10.24 24.34
CA LEU A 89 -7.64 11.35 24.97
C LEU A 89 -6.57 11.91 24.04
N ASP A 90 -5.84 11.08 23.30
CA ASP A 90 -4.86 11.53 22.31
C ASP A 90 -5.52 12.36 21.20
N TYR A 91 -6.70 11.95 20.72
CA TYR A 91 -7.48 12.73 19.75
C TYR A 91 -7.90 14.10 20.28
N ILE A 92 -8.07 14.25 21.59
CA ILE A 92 -8.43 15.51 22.24
C ILE A 92 -7.17 16.36 22.46
N ASP A 93 -6.12 15.77 23.02
CA ASP A 93 -4.90 16.48 23.39
C ASP A 93 -4.11 16.97 22.17
N HIS A 94 -4.23 16.27 21.04
CA HIS A 94 -3.63 16.64 19.76
C HIS A 94 -4.64 17.20 18.75
N ALA A 95 -5.84 17.56 19.20
CA ALA A 95 -6.87 18.09 18.33
C ALA A 95 -6.43 19.41 17.67
N GLY A 96 -6.67 19.54 16.37
CA GLY A 96 -6.39 20.76 15.63
C GLY A 96 -4.93 20.97 15.28
N ILE A 97 -4.04 20.01 15.58
CA ILE A 97 -2.67 20.08 15.06
C ILE A 97 -2.70 19.93 13.54
N GLU A 98 -1.98 20.83 12.88
CA GLU A 98 -1.89 20.94 11.44
C GLU A 98 -0.57 20.35 10.94
N TYR A 99 -0.66 19.48 9.94
CA TYR A 99 0.52 18.89 9.29
C TYR A 99 0.40 19.06 7.77
N PRO A 100 1.45 19.54 7.08
CA PRO A 100 1.47 19.45 5.62
C PRO A 100 1.59 17.98 5.22
N ASP A 101 0.53 17.44 4.59
CA ASP A 101 0.53 16.07 4.09
C ASP A 101 1.04 16.05 2.65
N ARG A 102 2.21 15.46 2.48
CA ARG A 102 2.86 15.37 1.17
C ARG A 102 2.19 14.41 0.22
N ASN A 103 1.47 13.41 0.73
CA ASN A 103 0.65 12.53 -0.10
C ASN A 103 -0.59 13.26 -0.64
N LEU A 104 -0.95 14.39 -0.03
CA LEU A 104 -1.95 15.32 -0.51
C LEU A 104 -1.30 16.58 -1.11
N ARG A 105 -0.11 16.44 -1.71
CA ARG A 105 0.60 17.52 -2.43
C ARG A 105 0.90 18.75 -1.55
N GLY A 106 1.09 18.53 -0.26
CA GLY A 106 1.36 19.57 0.73
C GLY A 106 0.12 20.25 1.30
N GLU A 107 -1.09 19.75 1.00
CA GLU A 107 -2.31 20.20 1.66
C GLU A 107 -2.20 20.01 3.18
N ILE A 108 -2.83 20.93 3.92
CA ILE A 108 -2.80 20.89 5.38
C ILE A 108 -3.83 19.87 5.87
N ALA A 109 -3.33 18.76 6.40
CA ALA A 109 -4.14 17.78 7.11
C ALA A 109 -4.30 18.21 8.57
N VAL A 110 -5.55 18.19 9.04
CA VAL A 110 -5.88 18.51 10.44
C VAL A 110 -6.74 17.40 11.00
N SER A 111 -6.34 16.88 12.17
CA SER A 111 -7.10 15.86 12.88
C SER A 111 -7.88 16.50 14.02
N ASN A 112 -9.21 16.42 13.98
CA ASN A 112 -10.07 16.77 15.11
C ASN A 112 -11.34 15.91 15.15
N PRO A 113 -11.23 14.63 15.55
CA PRO A 113 -12.35 13.68 15.51
C PRO A 113 -13.57 14.12 16.32
N ILE A 114 -13.37 14.70 17.51
CA ILE A 114 -14.49 15.12 18.37
C ILE A 114 -15.28 16.29 17.74
N ARG A 115 -14.58 17.26 17.12
CA ARG A 115 -15.23 18.33 16.35
C ARG A 115 -16.04 17.76 15.18
N LEU A 116 -15.52 16.77 14.46
CA LEU A 116 -16.24 16.16 13.33
C LEU A 116 -17.56 15.53 13.79
N ILE A 117 -17.56 14.85 14.94
CA ILE A 117 -18.80 14.32 15.55
C ILE A 117 -19.72 15.47 15.95
N TRP A 118 -19.23 16.49 16.64
CA TRP A 118 -20.02 17.64 17.08
C TRP A 118 -20.71 18.37 15.91
N LEU A 119 -19.97 18.69 14.84
CA LEU A 119 -20.51 19.31 13.64
C LEU A 119 -21.55 18.42 12.95
N ALA A 120 -21.31 17.11 12.90
CA ALA A 120 -22.25 16.16 12.33
C ALA A 120 -23.56 16.08 13.15
N VAL A 121 -23.49 16.20 14.47
CA VAL A 121 -24.67 16.20 15.37
C VAL A 121 -25.46 17.50 15.25
N ILE A 122 -24.79 18.65 15.33
CA ILE A 122 -25.45 19.96 15.43
C ILE A 122 -25.90 20.47 14.05
N LYS A 123 -25.10 20.23 13.01
CA LYS A 123 -25.30 20.82 11.68
C LYS A 123 -25.54 19.79 10.58
N GLY A 124 -25.25 18.52 10.81
CA GLY A 124 -25.22 17.51 9.74
C GLY A 124 -24.08 17.73 8.74
N THR A 125 -23.02 18.43 9.16
CA THR A 125 -21.87 18.80 8.32
C THR A 125 -20.55 18.37 8.94
N GLY A 126 -19.41 18.82 8.38
CA GLY A 126 -18.06 18.43 8.81
C GLY A 126 -17.35 17.51 7.81
N GLY A 127 -18.00 17.12 6.71
CA GLY A 127 -17.36 16.35 5.63
C GLY A 127 -16.95 14.91 5.96
N ALA A 128 -17.16 14.44 7.19
CA ALA A 128 -16.79 13.11 7.64
C ALA A 128 -17.46 11.99 6.81
N LYS A 129 -16.63 11.04 6.36
CA LYS A 129 -17.03 9.91 5.51
C LYS A 129 -17.52 8.72 6.34
N PRO A 130 -18.24 7.75 5.74
CA PRO A 130 -18.72 6.57 6.45
C PRO A 130 -17.63 5.84 7.26
N ASP A 131 -16.44 5.67 6.70
CA ASP A 131 -15.34 4.95 7.35
C ASP A 131 -14.91 5.59 8.68
N PHE A 132 -14.91 6.93 8.75
CA PHE A 132 -14.68 7.65 10.00
C PHE A 132 -15.70 7.26 11.08
N PHE A 133 -16.99 7.20 10.73
CA PHE A 133 -18.02 6.83 11.71
C PHE A 133 -17.95 5.35 12.09
N ILE A 134 -17.57 4.47 11.17
CA ILE A 134 -17.31 3.05 11.48
C ILE A 134 -16.19 2.95 12.50
N ASP A 135 -15.07 3.64 12.28
CA ASP A 135 -13.93 3.67 13.21
C ASP A 135 -14.35 4.21 14.58
N MET A 136 -15.12 5.31 14.63
CA MET A 136 -15.62 5.84 15.91
C MET A 136 -16.55 4.83 16.61
N ILE A 137 -17.45 4.16 15.88
CA ILE A 137 -18.33 3.14 16.48
C ILE A 137 -17.49 2.01 17.09
N GLN A 138 -16.49 1.50 16.38
CA GLN A 138 -15.64 0.42 16.90
C GLN A 138 -14.78 0.89 18.09
N LEU A 139 -14.26 2.11 18.04
CA LEU A 139 -13.49 2.71 19.14
C LEU A 139 -14.35 2.86 20.40
N PHE A 140 -15.59 3.33 20.28
CA PHE A 140 -16.49 3.47 21.42
C PHE A 140 -17.01 2.11 21.91
N ARG A 141 -17.18 1.10 21.05
CA ARG A 141 -17.44 -0.28 21.49
C ARG A 141 -16.26 -0.87 22.25
N GLN A 142 -15.03 -0.59 21.82
CA GLN A 142 -13.81 -0.96 22.55
C GLN A 142 -13.75 -0.26 23.91
N LEU A 143 -14.08 1.03 23.98
CA LEU A 143 -14.16 1.79 25.23
C LEU A 143 -15.14 1.13 26.23
N ARG A 144 -16.31 0.71 25.75
CA ARG A 144 -17.34 0.01 26.55
C ARG A 144 -17.03 -1.45 26.86
N GLY A 145 -16.00 -2.04 26.24
CA GLY A 145 -15.65 -3.46 26.42
C GLY A 145 -16.54 -4.43 25.67
N GLU A 146 -17.24 -3.95 24.64
CA GLU A 146 -18.06 -4.79 23.76
C GLU A 146 -17.24 -5.38 22.60
N SER A 147 -16.11 -4.75 22.28
CA SER A 147 -15.14 -5.30 21.33
C SER A 147 -14.18 -6.24 22.05
N ASN A 148 -13.87 -7.38 21.43
CA ASN A 148 -12.86 -8.32 21.91
C ASN A 148 -11.78 -8.48 20.86
N GLN A 149 -10.52 -8.46 21.29
CA GLN A 149 -9.40 -8.82 20.42
C GLN A 149 -9.36 -10.35 20.26
N VAL A 150 -9.94 -10.84 19.17
CA VAL A 150 -9.91 -12.27 18.83
C VAL A 150 -8.65 -12.52 18.01
N ILE A 151 -7.64 -13.12 18.63
CA ILE A 151 -6.49 -13.68 17.92
C ILE A 151 -6.89 -15.09 17.49
N PRO A 152 -7.04 -15.36 16.17
CA PRO A 152 -7.41 -16.68 15.72
C PRO A 152 -6.32 -17.70 16.09
N ASP A 153 -6.74 -18.89 16.49
CA ASP A 153 -5.81 -20.00 16.68
C ASP A 153 -5.27 -20.49 15.32
N ARG A 154 -4.23 -21.32 15.41
CA ARG A 154 -3.59 -21.90 14.22
C ARG A 154 -4.58 -22.66 13.34
N ASP A 155 -5.42 -23.49 13.93
CA ASP A 155 -6.40 -24.32 13.18
C ASP A 155 -7.39 -23.46 12.40
N THR A 156 -7.79 -22.31 12.95
CA THR A 156 -8.65 -21.33 12.30
C THR A 156 -7.94 -20.68 11.12
N ILE A 157 -6.67 -20.29 11.30
CA ILE A 157 -5.84 -19.75 10.21
C ILE A 157 -5.66 -20.78 9.10
N GLU A 158 -5.34 -22.02 9.43
CA GLU A 158 -5.18 -23.11 8.47
C GLU A 158 -6.48 -23.36 7.69
N LYS A 159 -7.63 -23.42 8.37
CA LYS A 159 -8.95 -23.51 7.69
C LYS A 159 -9.23 -22.33 6.76
N TRP A 160 -8.77 -21.12 7.10
CA TRP A 160 -8.93 -19.96 6.22
C TRP A 160 -8.04 -20.06 4.99
N MET A 161 -6.81 -20.57 5.14
CA MET A 161 -5.88 -20.83 4.05
C MET A 161 -6.40 -21.92 3.12
N ASP A 162 -6.99 -22.99 3.66
CA ASP A 162 -7.55 -24.11 2.89
C ASP A 162 -8.74 -23.73 1.98
N ARG A 163 -9.34 -22.54 2.18
CA ARG A 163 -10.37 -22.00 1.27
C ARG A 163 -9.82 -21.65 -0.12
N TYR A 164 -8.50 -21.52 -0.25
CA TYR A 164 -7.85 -21.14 -1.49
C TYR A 164 -6.89 -22.24 -1.93
N SER A 165 -6.85 -22.52 -3.23
CA SER A 165 -5.89 -23.49 -3.78
C SER A 165 -4.46 -23.03 -3.52
N SER A 166 -3.64 -23.93 -2.99
CA SER A 166 -2.21 -23.69 -2.88
C SER A 166 -1.60 -23.50 -4.27
N GLY A 167 -0.59 -22.62 -4.36
CA GLY A 167 0.22 -22.51 -5.58
C GLY A 167 0.99 -23.80 -5.91
N LEU A 168 1.05 -24.75 -4.98
CA LEU A 168 1.64 -26.09 -5.15
C LEU A 168 0.59 -27.17 -5.45
N ASP A 169 -0.70 -26.82 -5.56
CA ASP A 169 -1.73 -27.76 -6.00
C ASP A 169 -1.34 -28.30 -7.39
N PRO A 170 -1.30 -29.64 -7.60
CA PRO A 170 -0.89 -30.23 -8.87
C PRO A 170 -1.63 -29.66 -10.10
N ARG A 171 -2.90 -29.29 -9.92
CA ARG A 171 -3.71 -28.69 -10.99
C ARG A 171 -3.25 -27.28 -11.31
N ILE A 172 -2.87 -26.49 -10.31
CA ILE A 172 -2.30 -25.14 -10.51
C ILE A 172 -0.91 -25.23 -11.13
N VAL A 173 -0.10 -26.21 -10.71
CA VAL A 173 1.21 -26.46 -11.30
C VAL A 173 1.09 -26.78 -12.79
N GLU A 174 0.10 -27.58 -13.20
CA GLU A 174 -0.11 -27.90 -14.61
C GLU A 174 -0.48 -26.66 -15.44
N LEU A 175 -1.39 -25.81 -14.95
CA LEU A 175 -1.71 -24.53 -15.60
C LEU A 175 -0.47 -23.64 -15.78
N ARG A 176 0.45 -23.65 -14.82
CA ARG A 176 1.71 -22.88 -14.92
C ARG A 176 2.67 -23.47 -15.95
N LYS A 177 2.67 -24.79 -16.15
CA LYS A 177 3.44 -25.42 -17.24
C LYS A 177 2.89 -25.01 -18.60
N GLU A 178 1.57 -25.06 -18.78
CA GLU A 178 0.91 -24.60 -20.01
C GLU A 178 1.25 -23.13 -20.31
N ASN A 179 1.23 -22.27 -19.28
CA ASN A 179 1.63 -20.88 -19.40
C ASN A 179 3.11 -20.71 -19.80
N LYS A 180 4.01 -21.47 -19.16
CA LYS A 180 5.44 -21.48 -19.50
C LYS A 180 5.64 -21.89 -20.96
N GLU A 181 5.02 -22.98 -21.40
CA GLU A 181 5.12 -23.46 -22.78
C GLU A 181 4.65 -22.42 -23.79
N ARG A 182 3.51 -21.76 -23.51
CA ARG A 182 3.01 -20.67 -24.36
C ARG A 182 4.02 -19.52 -24.47
N ILE A 183 4.62 -19.09 -23.36
CA ILE A 183 5.64 -18.03 -23.36
C ILE A 183 6.87 -18.48 -24.14
N ILE A 184 7.33 -19.72 -23.96
CA ILE A 184 8.46 -20.29 -24.71
C ILE A 184 8.18 -20.27 -26.21
N ASN A 185 6.99 -20.70 -26.64
CA ASN A 185 6.63 -20.72 -28.05
C ASN A 185 6.65 -19.31 -28.67
N LEU A 186 6.07 -18.32 -27.96
CA LEU A 186 6.11 -16.93 -28.40
C LEU A 186 7.55 -16.38 -28.52
N LEU A 187 8.42 -16.72 -27.56
CA LEU A 187 9.83 -16.32 -27.62
C LEU A 187 10.55 -16.95 -28.81
N ILE A 188 10.30 -18.23 -29.10
CA ILE A 188 10.85 -18.91 -30.28
C ILE A 188 10.42 -18.21 -31.57
N ASP A 189 9.12 -17.90 -31.70
CA ASP A 189 8.57 -17.24 -32.89
C ASP A 189 9.16 -15.84 -33.09
N LYS A 190 9.32 -15.07 -32.00
CA LYS A 190 9.94 -13.73 -32.05
C LYS A 190 11.43 -13.76 -32.37
N ILE A 191 12.16 -14.76 -31.90
CA ILE A 191 13.58 -14.94 -32.27
C ILE A 191 13.70 -15.36 -33.74
N ASN A 192 12.86 -16.30 -34.20
CA ASN A 192 12.88 -16.79 -35.59
C ASN A 192 12.49 -15.70 -36.60
N SER A 193 11.52 -14.85 -36.28
CA SER A 193 11.13 -13.72 -37.11
C SER A 193 12.15 -12.57 -37.09
N GLY A 194 13.12 -12.61 -36.17
CA GLY A 194 14.12 -11.57 -35.98
C GLY A 194 13.60 -10.31 -35.29
N GLU A 195 12.39 -10.36 -34.70
CA GLU A 195 11.84 -9.32 -33.83
C GLU A 195 12.70 -9.19 -32.56
N ILE A 196 13.08 -10.34 -31.96
CA ILE A 196 14.06 -10.39 -30.88
C ILE A 196 15.40 -10.84 -31.44
N ARG A 197 16.44 -10.02 -31.20
CA ARG A 197 17.82 -10.34 -31.57
C ARG A 197 18.69 -10.27 -30.33
N ASP A 198 19.35 -11.36 -30.03
CA ASP A 198 20.30 -11.46 -28.92
C ASP A 198 21.60 -12.10 -29.40
N GLN A 199 22.71 -11.87 -28.70
CA GLN A 199 24.01 -12.45 -29.05
C GLN A 199 24.24 -13.81 -28.39
N LEU A 200 23.62 -14.04 -27.24
CA LEU A 200 23.77 -15.26 -26.44
C LEU A 200 22.60 -16.22 -26.67
N TYR A 201 21.39 -15.69 -26.77
CA TYR A 201 20.16 -16.46 -26.88
C TYR A 201 19.70 -16.56 -28.35
N THR A 202 20.43 -17.36 -29.14
CA THR A 202 20.18 -17.59 -30.57
C THR A 202 19.99 -19.07 -30.87
N PHE A 203 19.28 -19.38 -31.97
CA PHE A 203 19.16 -20.75 -32.45
C PHE A 203 20.16 -21.06 -33.57
N PRO A 204 20.82 -22.22 -33.54
CA PRO A 204 21.47 -22.78 -34.71
C PRO A 204 20.53 -22.96 -35.91
N ASP A 205 21.08 -22.87 -37.11
CA ASP A 205 20.34 -23.10 -38.35
C ASP A 205 19.90 -24.57 -38.48
N GLY A 206 18.74 -24.79 -39.12
CA GLY A 206 18.23 -26.13 -39.44
C GLY A 206 17.54 -26.87 -38.30
N LEU A 207 17.42 -26.28 -37.09
CA LEU A 207 16.71 -26.89 -35.98
C LEU A 207 15.19 -26.93 -36.20
N SER A 208 14.59 -28.05 -35.83
CA SER A 208 13.14 -28.20 -35.70
C SER A 208 12.59 -27.35 -34.54
N PHE A 209 11.27 -27.15 -34.54
CA PHE A 209 10.61 -26.39 -33.47
C PHE A 209 10.78 -27.07 -32.09
N SER A 210 10.69 -28.40 -32.03
CA SER A 210 10.87 -29.18 -30.79
C SER A 210 12.28 -29.01 -30.21
N GLU A 211 13.33 -29.06 -31.05
CA GLU A 211 14.71 -28.85 -30.60
C GLU A 211 14.91 -27.43 -30.06
N LYS A 212 14.27 -26.42 -30.66
CA LYS A 212 14.29 -25.05 -30.14
C LYS A 212 13.59 -24.95 -28.78
N GLN A 213 12.48 -25.65 -28.57
CA GLN A 213 11.81 -25.70 -27.27
C GLN A 213 12.71 -26.30 -26.19
N GLU A 214 13.46 -27.36 -26.49
CA GLU A 214 14.43 -27.95 -25.56
C GLU A 214 15.54 -26.96 -25.18
N ILE A 215 16.07 -26.23 -26.16
CA ILE A 215 17.08 -25.19 -25.93
C ILE A 215 16.54 -24.07 -25.01
N VAL A 216 15.35 -23.54 -25.31
CA VAL A 216 14.75 -22.48 -24.48
C VAL A 216 14.41 -22.99 -23.08
N ASN A 217 14.00 -24.26 -22.94
CA ASN A 217 13.82 -24.87 -21.61
C ASN A 217 15.14 -24.90 -20.82
N GLY A 218 16.26 -25.19 -21.47
CA GLY A 218 17.58 -25.05 -20.85
C GLY A 218 17.89 -23.60 -20.44
N TRP A 219 17.54 -22.62 -21.27
CA TRP A 219 17.69 -21.20 -20.92
C TRP A 219 16.82 -20.78 -19.73
N TRP A 220 15.63 -21.38 -19.59
CA TRP A 220 14.66 -21.06 -18.55
C TRP A 220 15.21 -21.26 -17.14
N ASP A 221 16.17 -22.18 -16.95
CA ASP A 221 16.77 -22.44 -15.64
C ASP A 221 17.84 -21.40 -15.24
N HIS A 222 18.13 -20.43 -16.12
CA HIS A 222 19.09 -19.36 -15.87
C HIS A 222 18.43 -18.02 -15.60
N TYR A 223 18.68 -17.42 -14.43
CA TYR A 223 18.12 -16.11 -14.07
C TYR A 223 18.44 -15.00 -15.08
N LYS A 224 19.59 -15.07 -15.76
CA LYS A 224 19.99 -14.08 -16.77
C LYS A 224 19.04 -14.06 -17.97
N PHE A 225 18.49 -15.20 -18.34
CA PHE A 225 17.49 -15.31 -19.40
C PHE A 225 16.24 -14.51 -19.00
N HIS A 226 15.77 -14.70 -17.77
CA HIS A 226 14.60 -14.01 -17.25
C HIS A 226 14.74 -12.49 -17.20
N LEU A 227 15.93 -11.99 -16.84
CA LEU A 227 16.22 -10.56 -16.85
C LEU A 227 16.34 -10.01 -18.28
N ARG A 228 16.95 -10.78 -19.18
CA ARG A 228 17.19 -10.37 -20.58
C ARG A 228 15.90 -10.27 -21.37
N PHE A 229 14.99 -11.22 -21.19
CA PHE A 229 13.69 -11.31 -21.86
C PHE A 229 12.54 -10.75 -21.00
N ALA A 230 12.84 -9.90 -20.03
CA ALA A 230 11.80 -9.22 -19.26
C ALA A 230 10.91 -8.36 -20.18
N ILE A 231 9.61 -8.42 -19.94
CA ILE A 231 8.57 -7.70 -20.65
C ILE A 231 8.63 -6.22 -20.25
N ARG A 232 8.63 -5.33 -21.25
CA ARG A 232 8.85 -3.89 -21.10
C ARG A 232 7.79 -2.99 -21.76
N SER A 233 6.69 -3.54 -22.25
CA SER A 233 5.58 -2.75 -22.81
C SER A 233 4.21 -3.38 -22.52
N PRO A 234 3.11 -2.60 -22.53
CA PRO A 234 1.76 -3.10 -22.40
C PRO A 234 1.39 -4.15 -23.45
N ASP A 235 1.75 -3.91 -24.71
CA ASP A 235 1.42 -4.81 -25.82
C ASP A 235 2.10 -6.17 -25.66
N LEU A 236 3.41 -6.17 -25.38
CA LEU A 236 4.16 -7.40 -25.16
C LEU A 236 3.65 -8.14 -23.91
N LEU A 237 3.25 -7.41 -22.86
CA LEU A 237 2.64 -8.03 -21.68
C LEU A 237 1.35 -8.76 -22.03
N ASN A 238 0.47 -8.12 -22.81
CA ASN A 238 -0.80 -8.71 -23.20
C ASN A 238 -0.61 -9.91 -24.14
N GLU A 239 0.27 -9.78 -25.14
CA GLU A 239 0.64 -10.88 -26.04
C GLU A 239 1.21 -12.07 -25.27
N MET A 240 2.14 -11.81 -24.34
CA MET A 240 2.72 -12.81 -23.45
C MET A 240 1.74 -13.32 -22.39
N LEU A 241 0.53 -12.79 -22.32
CA LEU A 241 -0.61 -13.33 -21.56
C LEU A 241 -1.70 -13.92 -22.47
N GLY A 242 -1.40 -14.14 -23.76
CA GLY A 242 -2.37 -14.69 -24.71
C GLY A 242 -3.60 -13.81 -24.91
N HIS A 243 -3.41 -12.48 -24.84
CA HIS A 243 -4.46 -11.46 -24.96
C HIS A 243 -5.59 -11.61 -23.94
N SER A 244 -5.26 -12.03 -22.72
CA SER A 244 -6.24 -12.27 -21.66
C SER A 244 -6.61 -11.03 -20.85
N LEU A 245 -5.92 -9.90 -21.04
CA LEU A 245 -6.22 -8.67 -20.31
C LEU A 245 -7.44 -7.99 -20.93
N ASP A 246 -8.35 -7.54 -20.08
CA ASP A 246 -9.55 -6.82 -20.52
C ASP A 246 -9.20 -5.41 -21.02
N PRO A 247 -10.09 -4.78 -21.83
CA PRO A 247 -9.84 -3.46 -22.40
C PRO A 247 -9.60 -2.34 -21.37
N ASP A 248 -10.24 -2.40 -20.20
CA ASP A 248 -10.08 -1.38 -19.16
C ASP A 248 -8.70 -1.50 -18.51
N THR A 249 -8.25 -2.73 -18.22
CA THR A 249 -6.88 -2.99 -17.78
C THR A 249 -5.86 -2.52 -18.83
N MET A 250 -6.06 -2.85 -20.10
CA MET A 250 -5.15 -2.41 -21.16
C MET A 250 -5.06 -0.88 -21.26
N LYS A 251 -6.19 -0.18 -21.14
CA LYS A 251 -6.20 1.29 -21.09
C LYS A 251 -5.36 1.83 -19.93
N ILE A 252 -5.43 1.24 -18.74
CA ILE A 252 -4.58 1.62 -17.60
C ILE A 252 -3.10 1.42 -17.93
N LEU A 253 -2.75 0.31 -18.57
CA LEU A 253 -1.35 0.02 -18.90
C LEU A 253 -0.79 0.99 -19.96
N TYR A 254 -1.58 1.37 -20.97
CA TYR A 254 -1.16 2.40 -21.93
C TYR A 254 -1.01 3.77 -21.28
N ASP A 255 -1.92 4.15 -20.37
CA ASP A 255 -1.79 5.40 -19.62
C ASP A 255 -0.55 5.37 -18.71
N ALA A 256 -0.22 4.22 -18.11
CA ALA A 256 0.98 4.02 -17.31
C ALA A 256 2.26 4.18 -18.15
N GLU A 257 2.30 3.58 -19.34
CA GLU A 257 3.42 3.74 -20.28
C GLU A 257 3.59 5.21 -20.69
N LYS A 258 2.49 5.89 -21.01
CA LYS A 258 2.49 7.32 -21.33
C LYS A 258 2.95 8.20 -20.17
N ALA A 259 2.60 7.84 -18.94
CA ALA A 259 3.07 8.51 -17.72
C ALA A 259 4.56 8.23 -17.43
N GLY A 260 5.19 7.28 -18.12
CA GLY A 260 6.59 6.91 -17.94
C GLY A 260 6.83 5.87 -16.85
N ILE A 261 5.80 5.15 -16.40
CA ILE A 261 5.96 4.05 -15.44
C ILE A 261 6.71 2.90 -16.12
N PRO A 262 7.88 2.46 -15.60
CA PRO A 262 8.66 1.43 -16.25
C PRO A 262 7.99 0.06 -16.17
N PHE A 263 7.82 -0.63 -17.30
CA PHE A 263 7.42 -2.02 -17.31
C PHE A 263 8.64 -2.93 -17.18
N PHE A 264 8.61 -3.86 -16.23
CA PHE A 264 9.64 -4.88 -16.11
C PHE A 264 9.06 -6.11 -15.42
N VAL A 265 8.68 -7.11 -16.20
CA VAL A 265 8.13 -8.38 -15.69
C VAL A 265 8.90 -9.52 -16.32
N ASN A 266 9.49 -10.39 -15.51
CA ASN A 266 10.24 -11.52 -16.08
C ASN A 266 9.32 -12.66 -16.55
N PRO A 267 9.76 -13.49 -17.52
CA PRO A 267 8.98 -14.62 -18.05
C PRO A 267 8.50 -15.61 -17.00
N TYR A 268 9.33 -15.95 -16.00
CA TYR A 268 8.95 -16.86 -14.93
C TYR A 268 7.75 -16.34 -14.13
N TYR A 269 7.81 -15.08 -13.71
CA TYR A 269 6.74 -14.44 -12.95
C TYR A 269 5.44 -14.42 -13.77
N LEU A 270 5.56 -14.13 -15.06
CA LEU A 270 4.43 -14.13 -15.97
C LEU A 270 3.80 -15.52 -16.15
N SER A 271 4.60 -16.59 -16.14
CA SER A 271 4.07 -17.97 -16.22
C SER A 271 3.19 -18.36 -15.03
N LEU A 272 3.28 -17.62 -13.91
CA LEU A 272 2.45 -17.86 -12.74
C LEU A 272 1.01 -17.37 -12.91
N LEU A 273 0.74 -16.49 -13.89
CA LEU A 273 -0.56 -15.86 -14.07
C LEU A 273 -1.50 -16.69 -14.93
N HIS A 274 -2.75 -16.83 -14.49
CA HIS A 274 -3.78 -17.54 -15.24
C HIS A 274 -4.22 -16.71 -16.46
N VAL A 275 -4.17 -17.33 -17.64
CA VAL A 275 -4.67 -16.75 -18.89
C VAL A 275 -6.13 -17.14 -19.11
N ARG A 276 -6.45 -18.42 -18.86
CA ARG A 276 -7.82 -18.95 -18.81
C ARG A 276 -8.04 -19.52 -17.42
N VAL A 277 -8.97 -18.91 -16.68
CA VAL A 277 -9.17 -19.24 -15.26
C VAL A 277 -10.18 -20.38 -15.13
N PRO A 278 -9.79 -21.58 -14.68
CA PRO A 278 -10.76 -22.63 -14.41
C PRO A 278 -11.57 -22.29 -13.16
N TYR A 279 -12.79 -22.82 -13.07
CA TYR A 279 -13.73 -22.48 -11.98
C TYR A 279 -13.16 -22.72 -10.57
N PHE A 280 -12.34 -23.76 -10.39
CA PHE A 280 -11.73 -24.08 -9.09
C PHE A 280 -10.59 -23.12 -8.69
N ALA A 281 -10.08 -22.31 -9.61
CA ALA A 281 -8.94 -21.43 -9.40
C ALA A 281 -9.30 -19.94 -9.60
N ILE A 282 -10.60 -19.60 -9.52
CA ILE A 282 -11.05 -18.21 -9.63
C ILE A 282 -10.37 -17.36 -8.55
N GLY A 283 -9.64 -16.35 -8.99
CA GLY A 283 -8.93 -15.43 -8.12
C GLY A 283 -7.62 -15.97 -7.52
N ALA A 284 -7.21 -17.20 -7.86
CA ALA A 284 -6.04 -17.85 -7.26
C ALA A 284 -4.71 -17.12 -7.57
N ASP A 285 -4.65 -16.37 -8.67
CA ASP A 285 -3.47 -15.58 -9.05
C ASP A 285 -3.63 -14.08 -8.78
N LEU A 286 -4.75 -13.59 -8.22
CA LEU A 286 -4.96 -12.15 -8.04
C LEU A 286 -3.87 -11.50 -7.19
N ALA A 287 -3.44 -12.21 -6.14
CA ALA A 287 -2.39 -11.73 -5.25
C ALA A 287 -1.06 -11.49 -5.98
N ILE A 288 -0.71 -12.30 -6.98
CA ILE A 288 0.52 -12.13 -7.78
C ILE A 288 0.28 -11.22 -8.99
N ARG A 289 -0.91 -11.24 -9.59
CA ARG A 289 -1.29 -10.36 -10.70
C ARG A 289 -1.22 -8.89 -10.30
N HIS A 290 -1.74 -8.56 -9.12
CA HIS A 290 -1.73 -7.18 -8.62
C HIS A 290 -0.32 -6.61 -8.41
N TYR A 291 0.73 -7.45 -8.31
CA TYR A 291 2.10 -6.95 -8.23
C TYR A 291 2.63 -6.43 -9.56
N ILE A 292 2.07 -6.83 -10.71
CA ILE A 292 2.62 -6.41 -12.02
C ILE A 292 1.66 -5.61 -12.87
N VAL A 293 0.36 -5.66 -12.56
CA VAL A 293 -0.66 -4.84 -13.23
C VAL A 293 -0.86 -3.56 -12.42
N TYR A 294 -0.74 -2.42 -13.08
CA TYR A 294 -0.90 -1.12 -12.43
C TYR A 294 -2.36 -0.77 -12.17
N SER A 295 -2.59 -0.03 -11.09
CA SER A 295 -3.90 0.55 -10.77
C SER A 295 -4.03 1.95 -11.35
N ARG A 296 -5.28 2.41 -11.53
CA ARG A 296 -5.55 3.79 -11.96
C ARG A 296 -4.95 4.81 -10.98
N GLN A 297 -5.07 4.56 -9.69
CA GLN A 297 -4.54 5.43 -8.63
C GLN A 297 -3.03 5.59 -8.73
N LEU A 298 -2.30 4.51 -9.02
CA LEU A 298 -0.85 4.61 -9.22
C LEU A 298 -0.52 5.47 -10.44
N VAL A 299 -1.22 5.28 -11.56
CA VAL A 299 -0.99 6.06 -12.79
C VAL A 299 -1.26 7.54 -12.56
N ASP A 300 -2.37 7.87 -11.90
CA ASP A 300 -2.78 9.25 -11.64
C ASP A 300 -1.84 9.97 -10.65
N GLU A 301 -1.22 9.21 -9.73
CA GLU A 301 -0.30 9.75 -8.73
C GLU A 301 1.17 9.74 -9.19
N PHE A 302 1.51 8.95 -10.21
CA PHE A 302 2.86 8.95 -10.78
C PHE A 302 3.22 10.33 -11.34
N GLY A 303 4.40 10.82 -10.99
CA GLY A 303 4.81 12.22 -11.15
C GLY A 303 4.74 13.02 -9.85
N ASN A 304 3.93 12.60 -8.87
CA ASN A 304 3.73 13.27 -7.59
C ASN A 304 4.11 12.41 -6.38
N ILE A 305 4.51 11.15 -6.59
CA ILE A 305 4.86 10.23 -5.52
C ILE A 305 6.05 10.80 -4.74
N VAL A 306 5.87 10.93 -3.43
CA VAL A 306 6.91 11.33 -2.49
C VAL A 306 7.47 10.12 -1.76
N ALA A 307 8.67 10.27 -1.18
CA ALA A 307 9.21 9.25 -0.30
C ALA A 307 8.25 9.05 0.89
N TRP A 308 7.89 7.78 1.14
CA TRP A 308 7.00 7.41 2.25
C TRP A 308 7.59 7.83 3.61
N GLU A 309 8.92 7.74 3.71
CA GLU A 309 9.67 7.90 4.95
C GLU A 309 10.27 9.30 4.97
N LYS A 310 10.00 10.07 6.02
CA LYS A 310 10.43 11.47 6.10
C LYS A 310 11.95 11.60 6.09
N GLU A 311 12.66 10.60 6.60
CA GLU A 311 14.11 10.51 6.64
C GLU A 311 14.76 10.33 5.27
N ASP A 312 13.99 9.88 4.26
CA ASP A 312 14.47 9.70 2.89
C ASP A 312 14.41 11.02 2.08
N GLU A 313 13.90 12.11 2.65
CA GLU A 313 14.11 13.45 2.11
C GLU A 313 15.43 14.02 2.61
N VAL A 314 16.43 14.01 1.73
CA VAL A 314 17.79 14.43 2.04
C VAL A 314 18.10 15.73 1.30
N VAL A 315 18.54 16.74 2.06
CA VAL A 315 19.03 18.00 1.50
C VAL A 315 20.54 18.09 1.78
N PRO A 316 21.39 18.31 0.75
CA PRO A 316 22.83 18.42 0.94
C PRO A 316 23.21 19.43 2.04
N GLY A 317 24.09 19.00 2.94
CA GLY A 317 24.57 19.82 4.06
C GLY A 317 23.57 20.03 5.21
N LYS A 318 22.37 19.44 5.15
CA LYS A 318 21.38 19.51 6.23
C LYS A 318 21.11 18.13 6.84
N PRO A 319 20.82 18.05 8.15
CA PRO A 319 20.36 16.81 8.74
C PRO A 319 18.98 16.44 8.18
N ASN A 320 18.76 15.15 7.90
CA ASN A 320 17.43 14.63 7.60
C ASN A 320 16.55 14.59 8.87
N ALA A 321 15.31 14.09 8.76
CA ALA A 321 14.37 14.02 9.89
C ALA A 321 14.90 13.24 11.12
N ALA A 322 15.84 12.30 10.91
CA ALA A 322 16.51 11.53 11.96
C ALA A 322 17.81 12.19 12.50
N GLY A 323 18.17 13.38 12.01
CA GLY A 323 19.33 14.14 12.47
C GLY A 323 20.63 13.87 11.72
N TRP A 324 20.62 13.09 10.63
CA TRP A 324 21.83 12.70 9.90
C TRP A 324 22.13 13.63 8.72
N ILE A 325 23.36 14.17 8.68
CA ILE A 325 23.90 14.79 7.46
C ILE A 325 24.50 13.67 6.60
N LEU A 326 23.89 13.41 5.45
CA LEU A 326 24.31 12.33 4.57
C LEU A 326 25.29 12.83 3.50
N PRO A 327 26.33 12.06 3.16
CA PRO A 327 27.33 12.45 2.16
C PRO A 327 26.76 12.45 0.74
N SER A 328 25.65 11.75 0.52
CA SER A 328 24.90 11.71 -0.73
C SER A 328 23.41 11.72 -0.43
N TYR A 329 22.63 12.22 -1.38
CA TYR A 329 21.20 12.46 -1.25
C TYR A 329 20.32 11.45 -2.01
N ASN A 330 20.92 10.57 -2.84
CA ASN A 330 20.18 9.62 -3.68
C ASN A 330 20.41 8.14 -3.32
N ASN A 331 21.62 7.77 -2.93
CA ASN A 331 22.01 6.36 -2.73
C ASN A 331 22.21 5.94 -1.28
N ILE A 332 22.42 6.89 -0.36
CA ILE A 332 22.66 6.61 1.05
C ILE A 332 21.45 7.06 1.84
N HIS A 333 20.86 6.14 2.58
CA HIS A 333 19.73 6.40 3.47
C HIS A 333 20.11 5.98 4.89
N ARG A 334 19.79 6.82 5.88
CA ARG A 334 20.02 6.48 7.30
C ARG A 334 18.89 7.03 8.15
N ARG A 335 18.30 6.13 8.93
CA ARG A 335 17.20 6.42 9.85
C ARG A 335 17.57 5.99 11.27
N TYR A 336 18.19 4.83 11.38
CA TYR A 336 18.60 4.25 12.65
C TYR A 336 20.05 4.60 13.01
N PRO A 337 20.40 4.60 14.32
CA PRO A 337 21.77 4.82 14.77
C PRO A 337 22.77 3.85 14.17
N GLU A 338 22.47 2.55 14.14
CA GLU A 338 23.46 1.52 13.80
C GLU A 338 23.33 0.96 12.37
N VAL A 339 22.40 1.49 11.56
CA VAL A 339 22.10 0.94 10.22
C VAL A 339 21.97 2.05 9.19
N ALA A 340 22.70 1.89 8.08
CA ALA A 340 22.53 2.67 6.86
C ALA A 340 22.27 1.74 5.68
N ILE A 341 21.52 2.25 4.69
CA ILE A 341 21.21 1.56 3.44
C ILE A 341 21.97 2.26 2.32
N LEU A 342 22.72 1.50 1.54
CA LEU A 342 23.36 1.95 0.30
C LEU A 342 22.68 1.28 -0.90
N ILE A 343 22.21 2.09 -1.84
CA ILE A 343 21.64 1.65 -3.12
C ILE A 343 22.58 2.09 -4.24
N PRO A 344 23.28 1.18 -4.94
CA PRO A 344 24.21 1.58 -5.98
C PRO A 344 23.51 2.30 -7.15
N ASP A 345 23.89 3.55 -7.44
CA ASP A 345 23.24 4.39 -8.46
C ASP A 345 23.31 3.80 -9.87
N SER A 346 24.44 3.18 -10.22
CA SER A 346 24.72 2.69 -11.58
C SER A 346 24.09 1.33 -11.92
N MET A 347 23.61 0.61 -10.90
CA MET A 347 22.98 -0.71 -11.08
C MET A 347 21.45 -0.63 -11.00
N GLY A 348 20.92 0.58 -10.76
CA GLY A 348 19.52 0.79 -10.41
C GLY A 348 19.13 -0.08 -9.22
N ARG A 349 17.90 -0.57 -9.25
CA ARG A 349 17.48 -1.63 -8.32
C ARG A 349 17.70 -2.95 -9.03
N ALA A 350 18.47 -3.85 -8.41
CA ALA A 350 18.65 -5.23 -8.87
C ALA A 350 17.39 -6.10 -8.65
N CYS A 351 16.23 -5.61 -9.11
CA CYS A 351 14.96 -6.31 -9.03
C CYS A 351 14.74 -7.18 -10.27
N GLY A 352 14.23 -8.40 -10.06
CA GLY A 352 13.79 -9.27 -11.16
C GLY A 352 12.45 -8.88 -11.78
N GLY A 353 11.80 -7.82 -11.28
CA GLY A 353 10.49 -7.32 -11.71
C GLY A 353 10.16 -6.00 -11.02
N LEU A 354 9.37 -5.12 -11.64
CA LEU A 354 8.82 -3.94 -10.97
C LEU A 354 7.49 -4.28 -10.30
N CYS A 355 7.44 -4.18 -8.98
CA CYS A 355 6.19 -4.26 -8.24
C CYS A 355 5.38 -2.96 -8.43
N SER A 356 4.09 -3.06 -8.75
CA SER A 356 3.13 -1.95 -8.74
C SER A 356 3.09 -1.23 -7.38
N SER A 357 3.30 -1.97 -6.29
CA SER A 357 3.34 -1.50 -4.90
C SER A 357 4.75 -1.10 -4.43
N CYS A 358 5.69 -0.87 -5.34
CA CYS A 358 7.07 -0.53 -4.98
C CYS A 358 7.14 0.73 -4.09
N GLN A 359 7.60 0.57 -2.84
CA GLN A 359 7.82 1.71 -1.92
C GLN A 359 8.86 2.73 -2.43
N ARG A 360 9.67 2.36 -3.42
CA ARG A 360 10.67 3.21 -4.09
C ARG A 360 10.20 3.71 -5.46
N MET A 361 8.91 3.65 -5.76
CA MET A 361 8.36 4.14 -7.04
C MET A 361 8.71 5.62 -7.30
N PHE A 362 8.82 6.43 -6.25
CA PHE A 362 9.24 7.83 -6.36
C PHE A 362 10.65 8.00 -6.97
N ASP A 363 11.57 7.05 -6.75
CA ASP A 363 12.92 7.13 -7.32
C ASP A 363 12.93 6.69 -8.80
N PHE A 364 12.02 5.80 -9.22
CA PHE A 364 11.79 5.51 -10.64
C PHE A 364 11.21 6.71 -11.37
N GLN A 365 10.25 7.40 -10.77
CA GLN A 365 9.68 8.65 -11.28
C GLN A 365 10.76 9.74 -11.47
N ARG A 366 11.71 9.84 -10.53
CA ARG A 366 12.84 10.79 -10.60
C ARG A 366 13.91 10.40 -11.62
N GLY A 367 13.89 9.16 -12.12
CA GLY A 367 14.91 8.62 -13.02
C GLY A 367 16.18 8.11 -12.32
N ASN A 368 16.23 8.16 -10.98
CA ASN A 368 17.36 7.63 -10.19
C ASN A 368 17.39 6.10 -10.18
N LEU A 369 16.23 5.45 -10.38
CA LEU A 369 16.13 4.01 -10.60
C LEU A 369 15.58 3.74 -11.99
N ASN A 370 16.17 2.76 -12.68
CA ASN A 370 15.74 2.33 -14.00
C ASN A 370 16.12 0.86 -14.24
N PHE A 371 15.37 0.18 -15.11
CA PHE A 371 15.72 -1.15 -15.62
C PHE A 371 16.52 -1.10 -16.92
N ASP A 372 16.67 0.08 -17.49
CA ASP A 372 17.62 0.39 -18.54
C ASP A 372 18.89 0.95 -17.89
N LEU A 373 19.88 0.07 -17.70
CA LEU A 373 21.13 0.40 -17.02
C LEU A 373 21.96 1.44 -17.78
N GLU A 374 21.79 1.55 -19.10
CA GLU A 374 22.46 2.57 -19.90
C GLU A 374 22.00 3.98 -19.50
N LYS A 375 20.72 4.13 -19.11
CA LYS A 375 20.17 5.39 -18.59
C LYS A 375 20.66 5.75 -17.19
N LEU A 376 21.30 4.82 -16.48
CA LEU A 376 21.84 5.01 -15.13
C LEU A 376 23.35 5.19 -15.10
N LYS A 377 24.01 5.14 -16.27
CA LYS A 377 25.44 5.43 -16.33
C LYS A 377 25.69 6.86 -15.84
N PRO A 378 26.75 7.08 -15.05
CA PRO A 378 27.17 8.44 -14.70
C PRO A 378 27.35 9.27 -15.98
N ASN A 379 26.87 10.51 -15.95
CA ASN A 379 27.17 11.49 -16.98
C ASN A 379 28.59 12.04 -16.74
N GLU A 380 29.60 11.19 -16.92
CA GLU A 380 31.02 11.57 -16.88
C GLU A 380 31.68 11.36 -18.25
#